data_AF-A0A1N5S1R6-F1
#
_entry.id   AF-A0A1N5S1R6-F1
#
_cell.length_a   1.000
_cell.length_b   1.000
_cell.length_c   1.000
_cell.angle_alpha   90.00
_cell.angle_beta   90.00
_cell.angle_gamma   90.00
#
_symmetry.space_group_name_H-M   'P 1'
#
loop_
_entity.id
_entity.type
_entity.pdbx_description
1 polymer ?
#
loop_
_entity_poly.entity_id
_entity_poly.type
_entity_poly.pdbx_seq_one_letter_code
_entity_poly.pdbx_strand_id
1 'polypeptide(L)'
;MKEGKSPDRFKWEKIIFTDLKPETDVFIYRQMCEMLIPQKGCTNRFRIKATGEITDFYLGSDDLLSLRFMKSFFSRLYPLKYEEEKESVEEVKAFNLYRVTSYRADGPIMVPSLLQNIAFIHNVAENDVYLDVAIYHHRGGKAGVSLRIGFTSEDPVNNKIMRSIHTQIAGFSKKSGIKVRKVRKNGGYHIRKGIDPRFLVNFVRIPIDEDA
;
A
#
# COMPACT_ATOMS: atom_id res chain seq x y z
N MET A 1 -8.51 10.50 -23.66
CA MET A 1 -7.29 9.81 -23.17
C MET A 1 -6.87 10.49 -21.87
N LYS A 2 -6.50 9.76 -20.81
CA LYS A 2 -5.89 10.37 -19.61
C LYS A 2 -4.41 10.04 -19.69
N GLU A 3 -3.59 11.06 -19.86
CA GLU A 3 -2.13 10.98 -19.84
C GLU A 3 -1.67 10.17 -18.64
N GLY A 4 -0.89 9.12 -18.91
CA GLY A 4 -0.08 8.48 -17.89
C GLY A 4 0.90 9.52 -17.37
N LYS A 5 0.76 9.90 -16.09
CA LYS A 5 1.71 10.80 -15.46
C LYS A 5 3.05 10.08 -15.35
N SER A 6 4.12 10.78 -15.74
CA SER A 6 5.52 10.30 -15.76
C SER A 6 5.93 9.61 -14.45
N PRO A 7 6.75 8.53 -14.52
CA PRO A 7 7.37 7.86 -13.37
C PRO A 7 8.14 8.80 -12.42
N ASP A 8 8.67 9.91 -12.92
CA ASP A 8 9.59 10.82 -12.19
C ASP A 8 8.92 11.77 -11.19
N ARG A 9 7.62 11.62 -10.91
CA ARG A 9 6.89 12.59 -10.09
C ARG A 9 7.12 12.44 -8.57
N PHE A 10 7.55 11.27 -8.12
CA PHE A 10 7.61 10.97 -6.68
C PHE A 10 9.05 11.08 -6.17
N LYS A 11 9.24 11.83 -5.08
CA LYS A 11 10.45 11.71 -4.26
C LYS A 11 10.29 10.50 -3.36
N TRP A 12 11.24 9.57 -3.44
CA TRP A 12 11.26 8.34 -2.65
C TRP A 12 12.34 8.38 -1.57
N GLU A 13 12.04 7.76 -0.44
CA GLU A 13 12.99 7.48 0.63
C GLU A 13 12.82 6.06 1.12
N LYS A 14 13.94 5.36 1.29
CA LYS A 14 14.00 4.03 1.91
C LYS A 14 13.97 4.17 3.42
N ILE A 15 13.15 3.34 4.08
CA ILE A 15 13.10 3.24 5.54
C ILE A 15 14.09 2.16 5.98
N ILE A 16 14.95 2.49 6.93
CA ILE A 16 15.84 1.54 7.60
C ILE A 16 15.46 1.51 9.07
N PHE A 17 14.87 0.40 9.53
CA PHE A 17 14.59 0.19 10.95
C PHE A 17 15.90 0.01 11.71
N THR A 18 16.02 0.69 12.85
CA THR A 18 17.22 0.60 13.70
C THR A 18 17.02 -0.36 14.87
N ASP A 19 15.79 -0.82 15.08
CA ASP A 19 15.44 -1.86 16.04
C ASP A 19 15.25 -3.20 15.33
N LEU A 20 15.53 -4.28 16.05
CA LEU A 20 15.48 -5.67 15.53
C LEU A 20 14.04 -6.18 15.41
N LYS A 21 13.10 -5.62 16.18
CA LYS A 21 11.69 -6.02 16.18
C LYS A 21 10.78 -4.79 16.23
N PRO A 22 10.67 -4.01 15.14
CA PRO A 22 9.83 -2.81 15.12
C PRO A 22 8.35 -3.20 15.24
N GLU A 23 7.71 -2.87 16.38
CA GLU A 23 6.29 -3.10 16.61
C GLU A 23 5.46 -1.86 16.29
N THR A 24 4.25 -2.06 15.74
CA THR A 24 3.34 -0.95 15.46
C THR A 24 2.53 -0.60 16.71
N ASP A 25 2.83 0.54 17.35
CA ASP A 25 1.95 1.09 18.38
C ASP A 25 0.63 1.56 17.76
N VAL A 26 -0.43 0.77 17.95
CA VAL A 26 -1.77 1.04 17.40
C VAL A 26 -2.40 2.30 17.98
N PHE A 27 -2.04 2.69 19.21
CA PHE A 27 -2.57 3.89 19.85
C PHE A 27 -1.95 5.14 19.24
N ILE A 28 -0.61 5.19 19.15
CA ILE A 28 0.11 6.28 18.46
C ILE A 28 -0.35 6.36 17.00
N TYR A 29 -0.50 5.21 16.34
CA TYR A 29 -1.00 5.13 14.97
C TYR A 29 -2.34 5.84 14.82
N ARG A 30 -3.32 5.50 15.66
CA ARG A 30 -4.67 6.07 15.59
C ARG A 30 -4.67 7.58 15.83
N GLN A 31 -3.82 8.08 16.71
CA GLN A 31 -3.71 9.52 17.00
C GLN A 31 -3.15 10.31 15.83
N MET A 32 -2.29 9.71 15.01
CA MET A 32 -1.52 10.44 14.01
C MET A 32 -1.82 10.04 12.56
N CYS A 33 -2.66 9.04 12.31
CA CYS A 33 -2.92 8.49 10.97
C CYS A 33 -3.44 9.52 9.94
N GLU A 34 -3.99 10.66 10.38
CA GLU A 34 -4.34 11.78 9.50
C GLU A 34 -3.11 12.39 8.78
N MET A 35 -1.90 12.26 9.34
CA MET A 35 -0.65 12.70 8.70
C MET A 35 -0.29 11.89 7.44
N LEU A 36 -0.94 10.74 7.23
CA LEU A 36 -0.79 9.95 6.01
C LEU A 36 -1.57 10.55 4.84
N ILE A 37 -2.54 11.42 5.10
CA ILE A 37 -3.34 12.06 4.06
C ILE A 37 -2.52 13.18 3.40
N PRO A 38 -2.26 13.10 2.09
CA PRO A 38 -1.46 14.11 1.40
C PRO A 38 -2.24 15.42 1.22
N GLN A 39 -1.51 16.47 0.85
CA GLN A 39 -2.09 17.74 0.43
C GLN A 39 -3.07 17.57 -0.76
N LYS A 40 -3.97 18.54 -0.92
CA LYS A 40 -5.01 18.49 -1.95
C LYS A 40 -4.40 18.46 -3.36
N GLY A 41 -4.69 17.40 -4.12
CA GLY A 41 -4.16 17.16 -5.45
C GLY A 41 -2.88 16.32 -5.48
N CYS A 42 -2.39 15.93 -4.30
CA CYS A 42 -1.16 15.17 -4.10
C CYS A 42 -1.45 13.70 -3.74
N THR A 43 -0.39 12.90 -3.76
CA THR A 43 -0.38 11.46 -3.54
C THR A 43 0.78 11.09 -2.64
N ASN A 44 0.49 10.38 -1.56
CA ASN A 44 1.44 9.67 -0.73
C ASN A 44 1.46 8.20 -1.12
N ARG A 45 2.62 7.57 -1.03
CA ARG A 45 2.82 6.15 -1.30
C ARG A 45 3.64 5.51 -0.20
N PHE A 46 3.22 4.32 0.19
CA PHE A 46 4.01 3.39 0.98
C PHE A 46 4.20 2.14 0.14
N ARG A 47 5.45 1.68 0.01
CA ARG A 47 5.79 0.52 -0.80
C ARG A 47 6.61 -0.46 -0.01
N ILE A 48 6.28 -1.73 -0.16
CA ILE A 48 7.05 -2.86 0.35
C ILE A 48 7.56 -3.63 -0.86
N LYS A 49 8.86 -3.94 -0.89
CA LYS A 49 9.51 -4.77 -1.91
C LYS A 49 10.08 -6.01 -1.23
N ALA A 50 9.73 -7.19 -1.71
CA ALA A 50 10.34 -8.45 -1.29
C ALA A 50 11.21 -9.00 -2.43
N THR A 51 12.48 -9.23 -2.12
CA THR A 51 13.53 -9.68 -3.05
C THR A 51 14.45 -10.67 -2.33
N GLY A 52 14.36 -11.95 -2.72
CA GLY A 52 14.98 -13.04 -1.98
C GLY A 52 14.48 -13.04 -0.53
N GLU A 53 15.42 -13.06 0.40
CA GLU A 53 15.16 -13.01 1.84
C GLU A 53 15.01 -11.58 2.39
N ILE A 54 15.13 -10.56 1.54
CA ILE A 54 15.15 -9.15 1.95
C ILE A 54 13.78 -8.53 1.70
N THR A 55 13.24 -7.85 2.71
CA THR A 55 12.05 -7.01 2.60
C THR A 55 12.42 -5.54 2.85
N ASP A 56 12.29 -4.72 1.81
CA ASP A 56 12.58 -3.29 1.84
C ASP A 56 11.28 -2.46 1.91
N PHE A 57 11.35 -1.33 2.61
CA PHE A 57 10.23 -0.44 2.85
C PHE A 57 10.53 0.98 2.36
N TYR A 58 9.57 1.60 1.68
CA TYR A 58 9.75 2.91 1.05
C TYR A 58 8.57 3.84 1.29
N LEU A 59 8.88 5.13 1.40
CA LEU A 59 7.92 6.23 1.37
C LEU A 59 8.11 7.04 0.10
N GLY A 60 7.01 7.40 -0.55
CA GLY A 60 7.04 8.22 -1.76
C GLY A 60 5.98 9.31 -1.71
N SER A 61 6.31 10.54 -2.09
CA SER A 61 5.30 11.58 -2.28
C SER A 61 5.57 12.43 -3.51
N ASP A 62 4.50 12.91 -4.14
CA ASP A 62 4.57 13.93 -5.19
C ASP A 62 4.58 15.37 -4.63
N ASP A 63 4.67 15.50 -3.29
CA ASP A 63 4.78 16.77 -2.55
C ASP A 63 5.75 16.64 -1.36
N LEU A 64 6.69 17.57 -1.24
CA LEU A 64 7.72 17.53 -0.20
C LEU A 64 7.15 17.74 1.20
N LEU A 65 6.09 18.54 1.36
CA LEU A 65 5.45 18.75 2.66
C LEU A 65 4.76 17.47 3.13
N SER A 66 4.02 16.82 2.24
CA SER A 66 3.37 15.53 2.50
C SER A 66 4.39 14.43 2.81
N LEU A 67 5.55 14.40 2.12
CA LEU A 67 6.65 13.50 2.45
C LEU A 67 7.18 13.75 3.87
N ARG A 68 7.43 15.02 4.26
CA ARG A 68 7.88 15.35 5.62
C ARG A 68 6.89 14.91 6.69
N PHE A 69 5.58 15.05 6.44
CA PHE A 69 4.56 14.56 7.37
C PHE A 69 4.57 13.04 7.49
N MET A 70 4.69 12.31 6.38
CA MET A 70 4.85 10.85 6.45
C MET A 70 6.11 10.47 7.23
N LYS A 71 7.25 11.13 6.99
CA LYS A 71 8.48 10.86 7.75
C LYS A 71 8.26 11.09 9.25
N SER A 72 7.69 12.23 9.62
CA SER A 72 7.38 12.51 11.02
C SER A 72 6.39 11.51 11.62
N PHE A 73 5.47 10.97 10.82
CA PHE A 73 4.54 9.94 11.25
C PHE A 73 5.27 8.63 11.57
N PHE A 74 6.05 8.11 10.64
CA PHE A 74 6.76 6.84 10.81
C PHE A 74 7.88 6.93 11.86
N SER A 75 8.60 8.05 11.96
CA SER A 75 9.66 8.23 12.98
C SER A 75 9.15 8.25 14.42
N ARG A 76 7.86 8.56 14.62
CA ARG A 76 7.22 8.49 15.94
C ARG A 76 6.65 7.12 16.24
N LEU A 77 6.35 6.33 15.19
CA LEU A 77 5.86 4.96 15.34
C LEU A 77 6.99 3.96 15.53
N TYR A 78 8.12 4.17 14.86
CA TYR A 78 9.22 3.22 14.88
C TYR A 78 10.56 3.93 15.05
N PRO A 79 11.52 3.29 15.73
CA PRO A 79 12.93 3.67 15.67
C PRO A 79 13.50 3.34 14.28
N LEU A 80 13.73 4.38 13.48
CA LEU A 80 14.18 4.25 12.09
C LEU A 80 15.06 5.41 11.66
N LYS A 81 15.72 5.24 10.52
CA LYS A 81 16.34 6.29 9.72
C LYS A 81 15.82 6.25 8.29
N TYR A 82 15.99 7.35 7.57
CA TYR A 82 15.66 7.46 6.16
C TYR A 82 16.92 7.56 5.33
N GLU A 83 16.91 6.87 4.20
CA GLU A 83 17.93 6.97 3.16
C GLU A 83 17.27 7.50 1.88
N GLU A 84 17.89 8.50 1.25
CA GLU A 84 17.38 9.04 0.00
C GLU A 84 17.61 8.02 -1.12
N GLU A 85 16.52 7.55 -1.73
CA GLU A 85 16.60 6.59 -2.82
C GLU A 85 16.84 7.37 -4.11
N LYS A 86 18.03 7.18 -4.70
CA LYS A 86 18.44 7.90 -5.91
C LYS A 86 17.91 7.24 -7.18
N GLU A 87 17.64 5.94 -7.13
CA GLU A 87 17.06 5.21 -8.24
C GLU A 87 15.53 5.35 -8.21
N SER A 88 14.93 5.57 -9.38
CA SER A 88 13.48 5.55 -9.47
C SER A 88 13.02 4.15 -9.10
N VAL A 89 12.22 4.03 -8.03
CA VAL A 89 11.71 2.71 -7.63
C VAL A 89 10.90 2.16 -8.80
N GLU A 90 11.45 1.14 -9.48
CA GLU A 90 11.02 0.69 -10.81
C GLU A 90 9.48 0.65 -10.92
N GLU A 91 8.96 1.20 -12.02
CA GLU A 91 7.55 1.02 -12.37
C GLU A 91 7.33 -0.38 -12.93
N VAL A 92 7.31 -1.35 -12.02
CA VAL A 92 6.93 -2.72 -12.34
C VAL A 92 5.45 -2.76 -12.71
N LYS A 93 5.10 -3.57 -13.71
CA LYS A 93 3.71 -3.78 -14.15
C LYS A 93 2.87 -4.26 -12.97
N ALA A 94 2.09 -3.34 -12.41
CA ALA A 94 1.34 -3.57 -11.19
C ALA A 94 -0.15 -3.83 -11.48
N PHE A 95 -0.68 -4.89 -10.89
CA PHE A 95 -2.09 -5.19 -10.85
C PHE A 95 -2.78 -4.35 -9.78
N ASN A 96 -3.82 -3.63 -10.18
CA ASN A 96 -4.66 -2.93 -9.21
C ASN A 96 -5.49 -3.97 -8.46
N LEU A 97 -5.35 -4.02 -7.14
CA LEU A 97 -6.17 -4.91 -6.30
C LEU A 97 -7.45 -4.20 -5.89
N TYR A 98 -7.29 -3.01 -5.30
CA TYR A 98 -8.40 -2.19 -4.85
C TYR A 98 -8.18 -0.73 -5.16
N ARG A 99 -9.29 -0.05 -5.46
CA ARG A 99 -9.39 1.40 -5.39
C ARG A 99 -10.60 1.76 -4.56
N VAL A 100 -10.37 2.42 -3.44
CA VAL A 100 -11.42 2.92 -2.57
C VAL A 100 -11.46 4.44 -2.70
N THR A 101 -12.64 5.00 -2.93
CA THR A 101 -12.82 6.46 -3.07
C THR A 101 -13.90 6.93 -2.11
N SER A 102 -13.64 8.05 -1.43
CA SER A 102 -14.49 8.80 -0.49
C SER A 102 -13.95 8.73 0.93
N TYR A 103 -14.20 9.80 1.68
CA TYR A 103 -13.95 9.94 3.12
C TYR A 103 -15.32 10.18 3.77
N ARG A 104 -16.04 9.09 4.02
CA ARG A 104 -17.21 9.08 4.90
C ARG A 104 -17.03 7.83 5.76
N ALA A 105 -16.45 8.02 6.94
CA ALA A 105 -16.21 6.97 7.92
C ALA A 105 -17.44 6.06 7.95
N ASP A 106 -17.27 4.79 7.59
CA ASP A 106 -18.18 3.67 7.91
C ASP A 106 -17.61 2.32 7.40
N GLY A 107 -16.71 1.77 8.22
CA GLY A 107 -16.38 0.34 8.22
C GLY A 107 -15.01 -0.04 7.63
N PRO A 108 -14.49 -1.21 8.04
CA PRO A 108 -13.13 -1.63 7.75
C PRO A 108 -12.89 -1.90 6.27
N ILE A 109 -11.70 -1.53 5.79
CA ILE A 109 -11.17 -1.97 4.49
C ILE A 109 -10.52 -3.34 4.71
N MET A 110 -10.94 -4.33 3.93
CA MET A 110 -10.31 -5.64 3.96
C MET A 110 -8.97 -5.63 3.22
N VAL A 111 -7.95 -6.13 3.93
CA VAL A 111 -6.67 -6.53 3.36
C VAL A 111 -6.73 -8.04 3.20
N PRO A 112 -6.60 -8.58 1.97
CA PRO A 112 -6.50 -10.02 1.78
C PRO A 112 -5.39 -10.56 2.68
N SER A 113 -5.65 -11.63 3.43
CA SER A 113 -4.66 -12.20 4.37
C SER A 113 -3.36 -12.53 3.65
N LEU A 114 -3.43 -12.92 2.38
CA LEU A 114 -2.26 -13.17 1.55
C LEU A 114 -1.32 -11.94 1.43
N LEU A 115 -1.86 -10.71 1.40
CA LEU A 115 -1.05 -9.49 1.31
C LEU A 115 -0.41 -9.10 2.64
N GLN A 116 -0.77 -9.75 3.74
CA GLN A 116 -0.16 -9.49 5.04
C GLN A 116 1.23 -10.14 5.16
N ASN A 117 1.56 -11.08 4.27
CA ASN A 117 2.89 -11.71 4.20
C ASN A 117 3.41 -11.65 2.76
N ILE A 118 4.03 -10.52 2.40
CA ILE A 118 4.62 -10.32 1.07
C ILE A 118 5.79 -11.26 0.80
N ALA A 119 6.56 -11.63 1.84
CA ALA A 119 7.66 -12.58 1.75
C ALA A 119 7.15 -13.97 1.34
N PHE A 120 6.01 -14.41 1.86
CA PHE A 120 5.35 -15.64 1.40
C PHE A 120 4.97 -15.57 -0.08
N ILE A 121 4.43 -14.43 -0.54
CA ILE A 121 4.10 -14.26 -1.97
C ILE A 121 5.38 -14.33 -2.81
N HIS A 122 6.46 -13.70 -2.35
CA HIS A 122 7.77 -13.77 -3.02
C HIS A 122 8.26 -15.21 -3.13
N ASN A 123 8.26 -15.97 -2.03
CA ASN A 123 8.70 -17.36 -2.01
C ASN A 123 7.89 -18.26 -2.96
N VAL A 124 6.59 -18.02 -3.09
CA VAL A 124 5.74 -18.78 -4.03
C VAL A 124 5.93 -18.32 -5.48
N ALA A 125 6.19 -17.03 -5.70
CA ALA A 125 6.34 -16.46 -7.03
C ALA A 125 7.74 -16.66 -7.60
N GLU A 126 8.75 -16.92 -6.78
CA GLU A 126 10.18 -16.98 -7.15
C GLU A 126 10.65 -15.73 -7.92
N ASN A 127 10.03 -14.58 -7.65
CA ASN A 127 10.26 -13.30 -8.34
C ASN A 127 10.04 -12.13 -7.38
N ASP A 128 10.68 -10.99 -7.64
CA ASP A 128 10.48 -9.79 -6.83
C ASP A 128 9.01 -9.36 -6.82
N VAL A 129 8.48 -9.13 -5.61
CA VAL A 129 7.09 -8.74 -5.37
C VAL A 129 7.06 -7.35 -4.75
N TYR A 130 6.16 -6.51 -5.26
CA TYR A 130 5.95 -5.16 -4.75
C TYR A 130 4.52 -5.00 -4.30
N LEU A 131 4.31 -4.51 -3.08
CA LEU A 131 3.03 -4.03 -2.59
C LEU A 131 3.09 -2.51 -2.50
N ASP A 132 2.20 -1.82 -3.21
CA ASP A 132 2.17 -0.36 -3.29
C ASP A 132 0.81 0.17 -2.83
N VAL A 133 0.84 0.94 -1.74
CA VAL A 133 -0.30 1.59 -1.12
C VAL A 133 -0.24 3.07 -1.47
N ALA A 134 -1.11 3.53 -2.35
CA ALA A 134 -1.19 4.93 -2.74
C ALA A 134 -2.39 5.61 -2.09
N ILE A 135 -2.13 6.61 -1.25
CA ILE A 135 -3.13 7.47 -0.62
C ILE A 135 -3.16 8.77 -1.42
N TYR A 136 -4.32 9.15 -1.96
CA TYR A 136 -4.45 10.34 -2.78
C TYR A 136 -5.54 11.25 -2.23
N HIS A 137 -5.31 12.55 -2.30
CA HIS A 137 -6.33 13.54 -1.97
C HIS A 137 -6.82 14.23 -3.24
N HIS A 138 -8.05 13.96 -3.66
CA HIS A 138 -8.62 14.58 -4.85
C HIS A 138 -8.81 16.10 -4.67
N ARG A 139 -8.72 16.85 -5.77
CA ARG A 139 -9.04 18.29 -5.80
C ARG A 139 -10.48 18.61 -5.38
N GLY A 140 -11.38 17.63 -5.36
CA GLY A 140 -12.75 17.77 -4.85
C GLY A 140 -12.89 17.58 -3.33
N GLY A 141 -11.79 17.53 -2.56
CA GLY A 141 -11.84 17.37 -1.09
C GLY A 141 -11.93 15.92 -0.60
N LYS A 142 -11.87 14.94 -1.51
CA LYS A 142 -12.05 13.52 -1.15
C LYS A 142 -10.70 12.81 -1.16
N ALA A 143 -10.31 12.25 -0.02
CA ALA A 143 -9.24 11.28 0.03
C ALA A 143 -9.70 9.91 -0.53
N GLY A 144 -8.73 9.12 -0.97
CA GLY A 144 -8.93 7.74 -1.39
C GLY A 144 -7.63 6.97 -1.33
N VAL A 145 -7.74 5.65 -1.45
CA VAL A 145 -6.60 4.73 -1.37
C VAL A 145 -6.65 3.77 -2.54
N SER A 146 -5.48 3.44 -3.06
CA SER A 146 -5.29 2.41 -4.07
C SER A 146 -4.25 1.41 -3.54
N LEU A 147 -4.56 0.14 -3.66
CA LEU A 147 -3.62 -0.95 -3.37
C LEU A 147 -3.26 -1.65 -4.68
N ARG A 148 -1.97 -1.83 -4.90
CA ARG A 148 -1.43 -2.48 -6.09
C ARG A 148 -0.41 -3.53 -5.69
N ILE A 149 -0.38 -4.63 -6.43
CA ILE A 149 0.68 -5.64 -6.33
C ILE A 149 1.36 -5.77 -7.69
N GLY A 150 2.69 -5.81 -7.72
CA GLY A 150 3.47 -5.99 -8.94
C GLY A 150 4.44 -7.16 -8.80
N PHE A 151 4.81 -7.73 -9.94
CA PHE A 151 5.79 -8.81 -10.07
C PHE A 151 6.78 -8.41 -11.17
N THR A 152 8.09 -8.63 -10.98
CA THR A 152 9.10 -8.30 -12.01
C THR A 152 8.96 -9.13 -13.28
N SER A 153 8.50 -10.38 -13.16
CA SER A 153 8.35 -11.30 -14.29
C SER A 153 6.88 -11.53 -14.66
N GLU A 154 6.64 -11.92 -15.91
CA GLU A 154 5.34 -12.37 -16.38
C GLU A 154 5.18 -13.90 -16.25
N ASP A 155 5.38 -14.44 -15.04
CA ASP A 155 5.24 -15.87 -14.77
C ASP A 155 3.77 -16.34 -14.70
N PRO A 156 3.38 -17.48 -15.31
CA PRO A 156 2.08 -18.12 -15.11
C PRO A 156 1.66 -18.32 -13.64
N VAL A 157 2.60 -18.51 -12.72
CA VAL A 157 2.38 -18.59 -11.26
C VAL A 157 1.78 -17.28 -10.73
N ASN A 158 2.22 -16.13 -11.24
CA ASN A 158 1.67 -14.82 -10.85
C ASN A 158 0.18 -14.74 -11.16
N ASN A 159 -0.27 -15.33 -12.28
CA ASN A 159 -1.70 -15.42 -12.60
C ASN A 159 -2.49 -16.28 -11.60
N LYS A 160 -1.91 -17.37 -11.08
CA LYS A 160 -2.54 -18.20 -10.03
C LYS A 160 -2.65 -17.44 -8.71
N ILE A 161 -1.58 -16.75 -8.29
CA ILE A 161 -1.56 -15.88 -7.11
C ILE A 161 -2.65 -14.81 -7.23
N MET A 162 -2.71 -14.11 -8.37
CA MET A 162 -3.72 -13.10 -8.63
C MET A 162 -5.15 -13.65 -8.58
N ARG A 163 -5.42 -14.84 -9.14
CA ARG A 163 -6.72 -15.51 -9.02
C ARG A 163 -7.09 -15.81 -7.57
N SER A 164 -6.13 -16.28 -6.77
CA SER A 164 -6.32 -16.52 -5.33
C SER A 164 -6.70 -15.24 -4.60
N ILE A 165 -5.95 -14.15 -4.84
CA ILE A 165 -6.28 -12.82 -4.30
C ILE A 165 -7.70 -12.44 -4.69
N HIS A 166 -8.03 -12.43 -5.99
CA HIS A 166 -9.37 -12.11 -6.48
C HIS A 166 -10.49 -12.93 -5.81
N THR A 167 -10.23 -14.21 -5.52
CA THR A 167 -11.17 -15.10 -4.83
C THR A 167 -11.39 -14.67 -3.38
N GLN A 168 -10.33 -14.31 -2.65
CA GLN A 168 -10.42 -13.76 -1.29
C GLN A 168 -11.21 -12.44 -1.27
N ILE A 169 -10.96 -11.56 -2.24
CA ILE A 169 -11.68 -10.29 -2.41
C ILE A 169 -13.20 -10.54 -2.59
N ALA A 170 -13.56 -11.43 -3.51
CA ALA A 170 -14.94 -11.77 -3.77
C ALA A 170 -15.62 -12.42 -2.54
N GLY A 171 -14.92 -13.33 -1.85
CA GLY A 171 -15.41 -13.99 -0.64
C GLY A 171 -15.72 -13.01 0.49
N PHE A 172 -14.86 -12.02 0.72
CA PHE A 172 -15.13 -10.99 1.72
C PHE A 172 -16.29 -10.07 1.34
N SER A 173 -16.43 -9.70 0.07
CA SER A 173 -17.59 -8.92 -0.39
C SER A 173 -18.91 -9.61 -0.02
N LYS A 174 -18.96 -10.93 -0.17
CA LYS A 174 -20.12 -11.75 0.22
C LYS A 174 -20.33 -11.77 1.73
N LYS A 175 -19.27 -11.95 2.53
CA LYS A 175 -19.37 -12.02 4.01
C LYS A 175 -19.69 -10.67 4.67
N SER A 176 -19.13 -9.58 4.16
CA SER A 176 -19.21 -8.24 4.78
C SER A 176 -20.38 -7.39 4.27
N GLY A 177 -21.10 -7.85 3.24
CA GLY A 177 -22.13 -7.07 2.57
C GLY A 177 -21.60 -5.86 1.78
N ILE A 178 -20.27 -5.67 1.70
CA ILE A 178 -19.65 -4.56 0.99
C ILE A 178 -19.66 -4.86 -0.51
N LYS A 179 -20.35 -4.01 -1.29
CA LYS A 179 -20.39 -4.13 -2.76
C LYS A 179 -19.04 -3.77 -3.38
N VAL A 180 -18.36 -4.76 -3.97
CA VAL A 180 -17.15 -4.56 -4.79
C VAL A 180 -17.53 -4.54 -6.27
N ARG A 181 -17.05 -3.54 -7.02
CA ARG A 181 -17.29 -3.45 -8.46
C ARG A 181 -15.99 -3.73 -9.22
N LYS A 182 -15.95 -4.79 -10.03
CA LYS A 182 -14.80 -5.06 -10.90
C LYS A 182 -14.63 -3.95 -11.93
N VAL A 183 -13.42 -3.40 -12.04
CA VAL A 183 -13.05 -2.36 -13.00
C VAL A 183 -12.56 -3.03 -14.27
N ARG A 184 -13.32 -2.89 -15.37
CA ARG A 184 -13.09 -3.62 -16.63
C ARG A 184 -11.70 -3.42 -17.26
N LYS A 185 -11.09 -2.22 -17.13
CA LYS A 185 -9.82 -1.90 -17.81
C LYS A 185 -8.54 -2.34 -17.09
N ASN A 186 -8.57 -2.51 -15.76
CA ASN A 186 -7.34 -2.71 -14.95
C ASN A 186 -7.41 -3.93 -14.02
N GLY A 187 -8.40 -4.82 -14.20
CA GLY A 187 -8.56 -6.06 -13.42
C GLY A 187 -9.02 -5.89 -11.96
N GLY A 188 -8.76 -4.74 -11.34
CA GLY A 188 -9.01 -4.51 -9.91
C GLY A 188 -10.44 -4.27 -9.50
N TYR A 189 -10.65 -4.14 -8.19
CA TYR A 189 -11.95 -3.84 -7.60
C TYR A 189 -12.05 -2.39 -7.16
N HIS A 190 -13.21 -1.80 -7.42
CA HIS A 190 -13.57 -0.52 -6.87
C HIS A 190 -14.53 -0.71 -5.69
N ILE A 191 -14.18 -0.16 -4.53
CA ILE A 191 -15.03 -0.16 -3.35
C ILE A 191 -15.57 1.27 -3.15
N ARG A 192 -16.90 1.40 -3.16
CA ARG A 192 -17.59 2.65 -2.84
C ARG A 192 -17.89 2.68 -1.34
N LYS A 193 -16.86 2.84 -0.53
CA LYS A 193 -16.98 3.12 0.90
C LYS A 193 -16.04 4.25 1.28
N GLY A 194 -16.36 4.94 2.37
CA GLY A 194 -15.41 5.89 2.90
C GLY A 194 -14.24 5.20 3.57
N ILE A 195 -13.07 5.83 3.47
CA ILE A 195 -11.84 5.37 4.09
C ILE A 195 -11.64 6.16 5.37
N ASP A 196 -11.44 5.41 6.45
CA ASP A 196 -10.86 5.94 7.66
C ASP A 196 -9.35 5.71 7.62
N PRO A 197 -8.50 6.72 7.83
CA PRO A 197 -7.05 6.54 7.87
C PRO A 197 -6.62 5.54 8.96
N ARG A 198 -7.46 5.33 9.99
CA ARG A 198 -7.26 4.29 11.00
C ARG A 198 -7.20 2.88 10.41
N PHE A 199 -7.88 2.63 9.30
CA PHE A 199 -7.83 1.33 8.60
C PHE A 199 -6.58 1.14 7.76
N LEU A 200 -5.78 2.19 7.55
CA LEU A 200 -4.53 2.06 6.83
C LEU A 200 -3.46 1.29 7.62
N VAL A 201 -3.67 1.09 8.93
CA VAL A 201 -2.79 0.32 9.80
C VAL A 201 -2.53 -1.08 9.24
N ASN A 202 -3.52 -1.67 8.59
CA ASN A 202 -3.41 -3.02 8.04
C ASN A 202 -2.49 -3.08 6.80
N PHE A 203 -2.12 -1.95 6.21
CA PHE A 203 -1.25 -1.86 5.04
C PHE A 203 0.13 -1.29 5.36
N VAL A 204 0.27 -0.56 6.46
CA VAL A 204 1.51 0.11 6.85
C VAL A 204 2.12 -0.43 8.16
N ARG A 205 1.46 -1.41 8.80
CA ARG A 205 2.07 -2.17 9.89
C ARG A 205 3.20 -3.02 9.34
N ILE A 206 4.26 -3.14 10.13
CA ILE A 206 5.27 -4.16 9.95
C ILE A 206 4.80 -5.33 10.82
N PRO A 207 4.48 -6.50 10.24
CA PRO A 207 4.09 -7.65 11.05
C PRO A 207 5.27 -8.08 11.93
N ILE A 208 4.96 -8.51 13.15
CA ILE A 208 5.87 -9.36 13.91
C ILE A 208 5.88 -10.69 13.16
N ASP A 209 7.04 -11.17 12.73
CA ASP A 209 7.18 -12.60 12.44
C ASP A 209 6.99 -13.32 13.78
N GLU A 210 5.74 -13.66 14.10
CA GLU A 210 5.43 -14.66 15.11
C GLU A 210 5.80 -16.01 14.49
N ASP A 211 7.06 -16.40 14.70
CA ASP A 211 7.66 -17.72 14.45
C ASP A 211 7.28 -18.39 13.11
N ALA A 212 8.17 -18.25 12.12
CA ALA A 212 8.28 -19.17 11.00
C ALA A 212 8.76 -20.56 11.45
#